data_AF-A0A7J2TPN0-F1
#
_entry.id   AF-A0A7J2TPN0-F1
#
_cell.length_a   1.000
_cell.length_b   1.000
_cell.length_c   1.000
_cell.angle_alpha   90.00
_cell.angle_beta   90.00
_cell.angle_gamma   90.00
#
_symmetry.space_group_name_H-M   'P 1'
#
loop_
_entity.id
_entity.type
_entity.pdbx_description
1 polymer ?
#
loop_
_entity_poly.entity_id
_entity_poly.type
_entity_poly.pdbx_seq_one_letter_code
_entity_poly.pdbx_strand_id
1 'polypeptide(L)'
;MCLNGGGAPCENRKCASNKKLQSCLLCNEYLTCKNTEYQRDVYPFVIDNHNRVKQVGFEKYLEEEEEKTKAGIDLMGHLERRFCRVVKLEDK
;
A
#
# COMPACT_ATOMS: atom_id res chain seq x y z
N MET A 1 -0.07 -8.37 -7.89
CA MET A 1 -1.26 -7.77 -8.54
C MET A 1 -2.53 -8.19 -7.82
N CYS A 2 -3.47 -7.28 -7.53
CA CYS A 2 -4.71 -7.62 -6.83
C CYS A 2 -5.56 -8.67 -7.58
N LEU A 3 -5.51 -8.69 -8.92
CA LEU A 3 -6.23 -9.65 -9.75
C LEU A 3 -5.53 -11.02 -9.87
N ASN A 4 -4.22 -11.10 -9.60
CA ASN A 4 -3.46 -12.35 -9.75
C ASN A 4 -3.50 -13.24 -8.49
N GLY A 5 -4.35 -12.91 -7.51
CA GLY A 5 -4.47 -13.66 -6.26
C GLY A 5 -3.41 -13.33 -5.21
N GLY A 6 -3.65 -13.83 -3.98
CA GLY A 6 -2.89 -13.53 -2.76
C GLY A 6 -3.78 -12.91 -1.67
N GLY A 7 -3.71 -13.47 -0.45
CA GLY A 7 -4.52 -13.04 0.69
C GLY A 7 -6.02 -13.38 0.60
N ALA A 8 -6.76 -13.08 1.67
CA ALA A 8 -8.19 -13.33 1.78
C ALA A 8 -9.00 -12.61 0.67
N PRO A 9 -10.18 -13.14 0.27
CA PRO A 9 -11.15 -12.40 -0.54
C PRO A 9 -11.39 -11.00 0.01
N CYS A 10 -11.08 -9.98 -0.78
CA CYS A 10 -11.39 -8.60 -0.44
C CYS A 10 -12.37 -8.02 -1.46
N GLU A 11 -13.31 -7.21 -0.99
CA GLU A 11 -14.29 -6.50 -1.84
C GLU A 11 -13.60 -5.57 -2.85
N ASN A 12 -12.37 -5.14 -2.55
CA ASN A 12 -11.54 -4.31 -3.44
C ASN A 12 -11.18 -5.06 -4.74
N ARG A 13 -11.07 -6.40 -4.72
CA ARG A 13 -10.83 -7.19 -5.95
C ARG A 13 -12.04 -7.12 -6.89
N LYS A 14 -13.26 -7.24 -6.35
CA LYS A 14 -14.49 -7.12 -7.15
C LYS A 14 -14.60 -5.72 -7.74
N CYS A 15 -14.33 -4.70 -6.93
CA CYS A 15 -14.33 -3.30 -7.37
C CYS A 15 -13.31 -3.07 -8.52
N ALA A 16 -12.07 -3.53 -8.36
CA ALA A 16 -11.03 -3.39 -9.37
C ALA A 16 -11.39 -4.13 -10.66
N SER A 17 -11.92 -5.35 -10.56
CA SER A 17 -12.36 -6.13 -11.73
C SER A 17 -13.50 -5.43 -12.48
N ASN A 18 -14.53 -4.94 -11.78
CA ASN A 18 -15.65 -4.20 -12.38
C ASN A 18 -15.18 -2.92 -13.09
N LYS A 19 -14.18 -2.23 -12.52
CA LYS A 19 -13.56 -1.04 -13.11
C LYS A 19 -12.47 -1.34 -14.14
N LYS A 20 -12.18 -2.62 -14.41
CA LYS A 20 -11.08 -3.08 -15.29
C LYS A 20 -9.71 -2.51 -14.90
N LEU A 21 -9.46 -2.38 -13.60
CA LEU A 21 -8.21 -1.87 -13.04
C LEU A 21 -7.30 -3.04 -12.62
N GLN A 22 -6.02 -2.99 -13.01
CA GLN A 22 -5.02 -3.95 -12.55
C GLN A 22 -4.64 -3.74 -11.06
N SER A 23 -4.77 -2.50 -10.58
CA SER A 23 -4.44 -2.08 -9.23
C SER A 23 -5.35 -0.94 -8.77
N CYS A 24 -5.61 -0.84 -7.47
CA CYS A 24 -6.28 0.34 -6.89
C CYS A 24 -5.47 1.62 -7.10
N LEU A 25 -4.15 1.54 -7.31
CA LEU A 25 -3.30 2.69 -7.62
C LEU A 25 -3.63 3.33 -8.98
N LEU A 26 -4.33 2.60 -9.86
CA LEU A 26 -4.83 3.13 -11.14
C LEU A 26 -6.21 3.78 -11.02
N CYS A 27 -6.82 3.77 -9.82
CA CYS A 27 -8.16 4.34 -9.62
C CYS A 27 -8.09 5.87 -9.53
N ASN A 28 -8.88 6.57 -10.36
CA ASN A 28 -8.99 8.03 -10.31
C ASN A 28 -9.60 8.54 -9.00
N GLU A 29 -10.46 7.73 -8.38
CA GLU A 29 -11.16 8.04 -7.13
C GLU A 29 -10.39 7.54 -5.89
N TYR A 30 -9.13 7.11 -6.04
CA TYR A 30 -8.39 6.44 -4.97
C TYR A 30 -8.35 7.23 -3.65
N LEU A 31 -8.20 8.56 -3.71
CA LEU A 31 -8.09 9.42 -2.53
C LEU A 31 -9.40 9.56 -1.74
N THR A 32 -10.54 9.30 -2.37
CA THR A 32 -11.88 9.40 -1.76
C THR A 32 -12.58 8.04 -1.66
N CYS A 33 -11.92 6.96 -2.10
CA CYS A 33 -12.49 5.63 -2.15
C CYS A 33 -12.63 5.02 -0.74
N LYS A 34 -13.85 4.68 -0.32
CA LYS A 34 -14.11 4.04 0.98
C LYS A 34 -13.44 2.67 1.11
N ASN A 35 -13.33 1.94 0.00
CA ASN A 35 -12.72 0.61 -0.03
C ASN A 35 -11.22 0.60 0.35
N THR A 36 -10.55 1.75 0.22
CA THR A 36 -9.11 1.89 0.52
C THR A 36 -8.84 2.80 1.72
N GLU A 37 -9.88 3.21 2.45
CA GLU A 37 -9.79 4.11 3.61
C GLU A 37 -8.83 3.57 4.68
N TYR A 38 -9.03 2.32 5.12
CA TYR A 38 -8.15 1.67 6.08
C TYR A 38 -6.67 1.69 5.65
N GLN A 39 -6.40 1.37 4.38
CA GLN A 39 -5.03 1.33 3.88
C GLN A 39 -4.40 2.73 3.87
N ARG A 40 -5.14 3.76 3.41
CA ARG A 40 -4.67 5.14 3.41
C ARG A 40 -4.41 5.65 4.82
N ASP A 41 -5.25 5.26 5.77
CA ASP A 41 -5.12 5.68 7.15
C ASP A 41 -3.94 4.99 7.83
N VAL A 42 -3.78 3.68 7.65
CA VAL A 42 -2.77 2.87 8.37
C VAL A 42 -1.38 2.96 7.74
N TYR A 43 -1.32 3.10 6.42
CA TYR A 43 -0.08 3.01 5.65
C TYR A 43 0.12 4.28 4.80
N PRO A 44 0.69 5.37 5.35
CA PRO A 44 0.78 6.65 4.65
C PRO A 44 1.43 6.58 3.26
N PHE A 45 2.40 5.67 3.09
CA PHE A 45 3.11 5.45 1.83
C PHE A 45 2.20 5.00 0.67
N VAL A 46 0.98 4.51 0.92
CA VAL A 46 0.08 4.11 -0.17
C VAL A 46 -0.44 5.32 -0.95
N ILE A 47 -0.53 6.49 -0.32
CA ILE A 47 -0.85 7.75 -1.00
C ILE A 47 0.34 8.19 -1.86
N ASP A 48 1.56 8.08 -1.33
CA ASP A 48 2.78 8.39 -2.08
C ASP A 48 2.92 7.47 -3.31
N ASN A 49 2.63 6.19 -3.16
CA ASN A 49 2.63 5.21 -4.24
C ASN A 49 1.57 5.56 -5.31
N HIS A 50 0.36 5.98 -4.90
CA HIS A 50 -0.68 6.44 -5.85
C HIS A 50 -0.22 7.67 -6.63
N ASN A 51 0.36 8.65 -5.94
CA ASN A 51 0.92 9.84 -6.57
C ASN A 51 2.08 9.50 -7.52
N ARG A 52 2.96 8.57 -7.13
CA ARG A 52 4.07 8.13 -7.96
C ARG A 52 3.59 7.45 -9.23
N VAL A 53 2.61 6.55 -9.12
CA VAL A 53 1.97 5.90 -10.29
C VAL A 53 1.38 6.94 -11.25
N LYS A 54 0.77 8.02 -10.75
CA LYS A 54 0.30 9.13 -11.59
C LYS A 54 1.41 9.88 -12.32
N GLN A 55 2.61 9.96 -11.73
CA GLN A 55 3.76 10.66 -12.32
C GLN A 55 4.51 9.83 -13.36
N VAL A 56 4.76 8.56 -13.07
CA VAL A 56 5.66 7.72 -13.90
C VAL A 56 4.97 6.60 -14.65
N GLY A 57 3.67 6.37 -14.39
CA GLY A 57 2.94 5.23 -14.92
C GLY A 57 3.13 3.98 -14.05
N PHE A 58 2.21 3.01 -14.21
CA PHE A 58 2.15 1.84 -13.34
C PHE A 58 3.30 0.87 -13.54
N GLU A 59 3.67 0.56 -14.79
CA GLU A 59 4.76 -0.39 -15.08
C GLU A 59 6.11 0.12 -14.55
N LYS A 60 6.45 1.37 -14.83
CA LYS A 60 7.69 1.98 -14.32
C LYS A 60 7.73 2.04 -12.79
N TYR A 61 6.58 2.30 -12.15
CA TYR A 61 6.50 2.23 -10.70
C TYR A 61 6.79 0.80 -10.18
N LEU A 62 6.32 -0.25 -10.85
CA LEU A 62 6.64 -1.63 -10.45
C LEU A 62 8.14 -1.94 -10.56
N GLU A 63 8.81 -1.46 -11.60
CA GLU A 63 10.27 -1.55 -11.74
C GLU A 63 10.99 -0.85 -10.57
N GLU A 64 10.55 0.36 -10.21
CA GLU A 64 11.10 1.11 -9.07
C GLU A 64 10.93 0.36 -7.74
N GLU A 65 9.77 -0.27 -7.50
CA GLU A 65 9.53 -1.07 -6.30
C GLU A 65 10.36 -2.36 -6.27
N GLU A 66 10.61 -2.97 -7.43
CA GLU A 66 11.49 -4.14 -7.53
C GLU A 66 12.94 -3.78 -7.16
N GLU A 67 13.45 -2.65 -7.64
CA GLU A 67 14.79 -2.16 -7.30
C GLU A 67 14.92 -1.80 -5.81
N LYS A 68 13.90 -1.15 -5.23
CA LYS A 68 13.86 -0.91 -3.76
C LYS A 68 13.86 -2.21 -2.97
N THR A 69 13.13 -3.23 -3.45
CA THR A 69 13.10 -4.54 -2.81
C THR A 69 14.47 -5.21 -2.85
N LYS A 70 15.19 -5.12 -3.97
CA LYS A 70 16.58 -5.62 -4.10
C LYS A 70 17.55 -4.92 -3.15
N ALA A 71 17.36 -3.62 -2.90
CA ALA A 71 18.15 -2.85 -1.94
C ALA A 71 17.87 -3.21 -0.47
N GLY A 72 16.79 -3.96 -0.21
CA GLY A 72 16.34 -4.35 1.12
C GLY A 72 15.32 -3.35 1.69
N ILE A 73 14.30 -3.89 2.37
CA ILE A 73 13.27 -3.11 3.05
C ILE A 73 13.37 -3.29 4.56
N ASP A 74 13.30 -2.19 5.31
CA ASP A 74 13.15 -2.22 6.77
C ASP A 74 11.67 -2.11 7.14
N LEU A 75 11.02 -3.25 7.34
CA LEU A 75 9.62 -3.30 7.78
C LEU A 75 9.39 -2.65 9.14
N MET A 76 10.38 -2.70 10.05
CA MET A 76 10.21 -2.24 11.42
C MET A 76 10.34 -0.72 11.51
N GLY A 77 11.29 -0.10 10.81
CA GLY A 77 11.40 1.37 10.74
C GLY A 77 10.13 2.06 10.20
N HIS A 78 9.33 1.36 9.40
CA HIS A 78 8.04 1.86 8.91
C HIS A 78 6.89 1.71 9.93
N LEU A 79 6.87 0.63 10.71
CA LEU A 79 5.80 0.34 11.68
C LEU A 79 6.06 0.93 13.07
N GLU A 80 7.32 1.27 13.38
CA GLU A 80 7.76 1.78 14.69
C GLU A 80 6.94 2.99 15.16
N ARG A 81 6.56 3.89 14.25
CA ARG A 81 5.85 5.12 14.62
C ARG A 81 4.39 4.92 15.04
N ARG A 82 3.76 3.80 14.69
CA ARG A 82 2.32 3.56 14.95
C ARG A 82 2.04 2.37 15.86
N PHE A 83 2.86 1.31 15.78
CA PHE A 83 2.58 0.04 16.45
C PHE A 83 3.56 -0.30 17.58
N CYS A 84 4.72 0.36 17.67
CA CYS A 84 5.59 0.19 18.83
C CYS A 84 4.99 0.90 20.04
N ARG A 85 4.61 0.10 21.06
CA ARG A 85 4.27 0.63 22.38
C ARG A 85 5.56 0.86 23.14
N VAL A 86 5.75 2.07 23.67
CA VAL A 86 6.80 2.32 24.65
C VAL A 86 6.42 1.59 25.93
N VAL A 87 7.14 0.51 26.24
CA VAL A 87 7.00 -0.19 27.53
C VAL A 87 8.00 0.44 28.49
N LYS A 88 7.52 1.03 29.59
CA LYS A 88 8.40 1.40 30.70
C LYS A 88 8.76 0.12 31.43
N LEU A 89 10.03 -0.25 31.41
CA LEU A 89 10.55 -1.30 32.29
C LEU A 89 10.68 -0.68 33.68
N GLU A 90 9.94 -1.20 34.65
CA GLU A 90 10.15 -0.85 36.05
C GLU A 90 11.43 -1.59 36.51
N ASP A 91 12.44 -0.82 36.91
CA ASP A 91 13.64 -1.36 37.55
C ASP A 91 13.22 -2.14 38.80
N LYS A 92 13.58 -3.43 38.86
CA LYS A 92 13.39 -4.29 40.04
C LYS A 92 14.51 -4.10 41.04
#